data_AF-A0A813M0W9-F1
#
_entry.id   AF-A0A813M0W9-F1
#
_cell.length_a   1.000
_cell.length_b   1.000
_cell.length_c   1.000
_cell.angle_alpha   90.00
_cell.angle_beta   90.00
_cell.angle_gamma   90.00
#
_symmetry.space_group_name_H-M   'P 1'
#
loop_
_entity.id
_entity.type
_entity.pdbx_description
1 polymer ?
#
loop_
_entity_poly.entity_id
_entity_poly.type
_entity_poly.pdbx_seq_one_letter_code
_entity_poly.pdbx_strand_id
1 'polypeptide(L)'
;MNTKILSRALTLWTNNQIFISQKFLANYCTNTENVPFRVDYYSNGSTTYLDNSLNYVLNQKIKLKTQREKILKKNFKYLLRSKSYEENFYVKMSNPTVNYFAHSFIDRCSDKRKDSEWINQQIKNENTVFVLFHVDKPFVSVNDSKNMYSICKFNYSQIKQFLDSKCPYVFLGLEYTKNSSDITNLSPYSNPESYDKTVYKAWFVIETSAYDQNLENISNSFIEYGKFFEGNFLRLMAIQDLKESSIIAQARSVLCWIDRNKFCASCGTPSQLDDAGSKLTCKNQDCKSNNKALNKHVPSNIHYPRVDPVAIMLIINKTQTHVLLGRKKQFPKNMFSCLAGYIEAGESIEEAVRRESFEESGIYTDKVVYHSSQPWPFPSTLMIGCFAYATSHELNIDQDEIQEARWFSLQDLELILKNQHPESITIPTERTIAHQLISHFSKHGSKL
;
A
#
# COMPACT_ATOMS: atom_id res chain seq x y z
N MET A 1 32.56 44.91 -12.48
CA MET A 1 31.22 44.26 -12.52
C MET A 1 31.15 42.90 -11.78
N ASN A 2 32.27 42.34 -11.29
CA ASN A 2 32.37 40.94 -10.86
C ASN A 2 32.13 40.62 -9.37
N THR A 3 31.93 41.61 -8.49
CA THR A 3 31.80 41.35 -7.03
C THR A 3 30.34 41.33 -6.54
N LYS A 4 29.42 42.05 -7.20
CA LYS A 4 27.99 42.06 -6.80
C LYS A 4 27.24 40.76 -7.17
N ILE A 5 27.64 40.06 -8.24
CA ILE A 5 26.99 38.83 -8.72
C ILE A 5 27.30 37.63 -7.82
N LEU A 6 28.52 37.54 -7.27
CA LEU A 6 28.95 36.47 -6.36
C LEU A 6 28.26 36.54 -4.97
N SER A 7 27.92 37.74 -4.48
CA SER A 7 27.20 37.86 -3.20
C SER A 7 25.78 37.30 -3.27
N ARG A 8 25.08 37.49 -4.41
CA ARG A 8 23.71 36.98 -4.64
C ARG A 8 23.65 35.46 -4.78
N ALA A 9 24.71 34.83 -5.29
CA ALA A 9 24.82 33.37 -5.35
C ALA A 9 25.02 32.73 -3.96
N LEU A 10 25.71 33.42 -3.04
CA LEU A 10 25.89 32.94 -1.66
C LEU A 10 24.62 33.06 -0.82
N THR A 11 23.81 34.10 -1.01
CA THR A 11 22.54 34.27 -0.28
C THR A 11 21.51 33.18 -0.60
N LEU A 12 21.57 32.60 -1.80
CA LEU A 12 20.72 31.47 -2.20
C LEU A 12 21.23 30.11 -1.69
N TRP A 13 22.49 30.03 -1.25
CA TRP A 13 23.08 28.77 -0.76
C TRP A 13 22.77 28.51 0.71
N THR A 14 22.53 29.56 1.52
CA THR A 14 22.20 29.42 2.95
C THR A 14 20.72 29.09 3.21
N ASN A 15 19.85 29.22 2.20
CA ASN A 15 18.41 28.95 2.31
C ASN A 15 18.00 27.82 1.35
N ASN A 16 18.36 26.58 1.65
CA ASN A 16 17.79 25.28 1.24
C ASN A 16 16.80 25.21 0.03
N GLN A 17 17.08 25.86 -1.10
CA GLN A 17 16.32 25.68 -2.34
C GLN A 17 17.24 25.57 -3.54
N ILE A 18 17.28 24.37 -4.11
CA ILE A 18 17.94 24.07 -5.38
C ILE A 18 17.06 24.65 -6.50
N PHE A 19 17.45 25.80 -7.05
CA PHE A 19 17.07 26.24 -8.39
C PHE A 19 18.25 26.96 -9.04
N ILE A 20 19.02 26.24 -9.85
CA ILE A 20 19.95 26.87 -10.78
C ILE A 20 19.09 27.45 -11.92
N SER A 21 18.78 28.75 -11.86
CA SER A 21 17.99 29.39 -12.92
C SER A 21 18.73 29.33 -14.27
N GLN A 22 18.02 28.98 -15.34
CA GLN A 22 18.54 28.88 -16.73
C GLN A 22 19.25 30.17 -17.21
N LYS A 23 18.95 31.33 -16.61
CA LYS A 23 19.65 32.61 -16.84
C LYS A 23 21.15 32.55 -16.49
N PHE A 24 21.56 31.65 -15.60
CA PHE A 24 22.95 31.52 -15.17
C PHE A 24 23.82 30.80 -16.20
N LEU A 25 23.27 29.78 -16.88
CA LEU A 25 23.97 29.06 -17.95
C LEU A 25 24.04 29.87 -19.25
N ALA A 26 22.98 30.64 -19.57
CA ALA A 26 22.95 31.49 -20.75
C ALA A 26 24.06 32.57 -20.75
N ASN A 27 24.41 33.14 -19.58
CA ASN A 27 25.44 34.18 -19.48
C ASN A 27 26.88 33.64 -19.46
N TYR A 28 27.09 32.32 -19.35
CA TYR A 28 28.43 31.72 -19.35
C TYR A 28 28.87 31.24 -20.74
N CYS A 29 27.92 31.05 -21.67
CA CYS A 29 28.16 30.45 -22.99
C CYS A 29 28.13 31.45 -24.16
N THR A 30 28.25 32.77 -23.93
CA THR A 30 28.19 33.77 -25.01
C THR A 30 29.53 34.09 -25.68
N ASN A 31 30.60 33.32 -25.43
CA ASN A 31 31.94 33.61 -25.98
C ASN A 31 32.55 32.48 -26.81
N THR A 32 31.76 31.75 -27.59
CA THR A 32 32.28 30.89 -28.66
C THR A 32 31.34 30.95 -29.87
N GLU A 33 31.91 31.31 -31.03
CA GLU A 33 31.22 31.59 -32.29
C GLU A 33 30.38 30.40 -32.81
N ASN A 34 29.19 30.74 -33.33
CA ASN A 34 28.33 30.01 -34.28
C ASN A 34 27.94 28.54 -33.99
N VAL A 35 26.91 28.35 -33.14
CA VAL A 35 25.91 27.28 -33.30
C VAL A 35 24.53 27.82 -32.86
N PRO A 36 23.48 27.81 -33.69
CA PRO A 36 22.15 28.28 -33.28
C PRO A 36 21.45 27.19 -32.45
N PHE A 37 21.34 27.37 -31.14
CA PHE A 37 20.49 26.54 -30.29
C PHE A 37 19.06 27.08 -30.30
N ARG A 38 18.19 26.45 -31.10
CA ARG A 38 16.73 26.58 -30.98
C ARG A 38 16.26 25.55 -29.95
N VAL A 39 15.69 26.00 -28.85
CA VAL A 39 15.12 25.11 -27.82
C VAL A 39 13.60 25.21 -27.91
N ASP A 40 13.00 24.23 -28.57
CA ASP A 40 11.55 24.05 -28.56
C ASP A 40 11.12 23.35 -27.26
N TYR A 41 10.07 23.87 -26.63
CA TYR A 41 9.48 23.35 -25.40
C TYR A 41 8.82 21.99 -25.64
N TYR A 42 9.36 20.92 -25.05
CA TYR A 42 8.61 19.69 -24.80
C TYR A 42 8.84 19.20 -23.37
N SER A 43 7.79 19.28 -22.56
CA SER A 43 7.70 18.65 -21.26
C SER A 43 7.52 17.15 -21.43
N ASN A 44 8.60 16.43 -21.70
CA ASN A 44 8.77 15.00 -21.38
C ASN A 44 10.20 14.58 -21.76
N GLY A 45 10.98 14.14 -20.75
CA GLY A 45 12.20 13.34 -20.92
C GLY A 45 13.38 13.96 -21.68
N SER A 46 14.32 14.60 -20.99
CA SER A 46 15.70 14.75 -21.48
C SER A 46 16.70 15.08 -20.36
N THR A 47 17.07 14.07 -19.57
CA THR A 47 18.26 14.13 -18.69
C THR A 47 19.58 14.14 -19.49
N THR A 48 19.56 13.69 -20.74
CA THR A 48 20.73 13.53 -21.61
C THR A 48 21.44 14.83 -22.02
N TYR A 49 20.75 15.98 -22.07
CA TYR A 49 21.37 17.24 -22.53
C TYR A 49 22.16 17.98 -21.43
N LEU A 50 21.75 17.84 -20.16
CA LEU A 50 22.48 18.43 -19.03
C LEU A 50 23.80 17.69 -18.76
N ASP A 51 23.80 16.36 -18.92
CA ASP A 51 24.98 15.51 -18.73
C ASP A 51 26.08 15.78 -19.76
N ASN A 52 25.71 16.02 -21.02
CA ASN A 52 26.67 16.39 -22.07
C ASN A 52 27.33 17.75 -21.77
N SER A 53 26.56 18.70 -21.22
CA SER A 53 27.06 20.04 -20.86
C SER A 53 27.99 20.01 -19.64
N LEU A 54 27.69 19.18 -18.63
CA LEU A 54 28.52 19.00 -17.42
C LEU A 54 29.82 18.23 -17.70
N ASN A 55 29.74 17.16 -18.50
CA ASN A 55 30.92 16.40 -18.93
C ASN A 55 31.86 17.25 -19.79
N TYR A 56 31.31 18.15 -20.62
CA TYR A 56 32.10 19.11 -21.40
C TYR A 56 32.93 20.05 -20.51
N VAL A 57 32.34 20.62 -19.45
CA VAL A 57 33.04 21.50 -18.50
C VAL A 57 34.12 20.75 -17.70
N LEU A 58 33.91 19.48 -17.35
CA LEU A 58 34.87 18.69 -16.60
C LEU A 58 36.06 18.19 -17.43
N ASN A 59 35.82 17.90 -18.71
CA ASN A 59 36.80 17.37 -19.67
C ASN A 59 37.63 18.46 -20.37
N GLN A 60 37.20 19.73 -20.33
CA GLN A 60 38.04 20.84 -20.72
C GLN A 60 39.26 20.95 -19.77
N LYS A 61 40.48 20.88 -20.32
CA LYS A 61 41.75 21.12 -19.60
C LYS A 61 41.92 22.61 -19.26
N ILE A 62 41.00 23.19 -18.49
CA ILE A 62 41.12 24.57 -17.99
C ILE A 62 42.14 24.56 -16.84
N LYS A 63 43.23 25.33 -16.97
CA LYS A 63 44.18 25.58 -15.86
C LYS A 63 43.48 26.41 -14.77
N LEU A 64 43.02 25.74 -13.72
CA LEU A 64 42.40 26.37 -12.55
C LEU A 64 43.48 27.10 -11.74
N LYS A 65 43.43 28.44 -11.70
CA LYS A 65 44.47 29.28 -11.10
C LYS A 65 44.19 29.64 -9.64
N THR A 66 42.94 29.52 -9.17
CA THR A 66 42.55 29.96 -7.81
C THR A 66 42.02 28.81 -6.94
N GLN A 67 42.17 28.94 -5.62
CA GLN A 67 41.74 27.94 -4.64
C GLN A 67 40.21 27.73 -4.64
N ARG A 68 39.43 28.76 -4.99
CA ARG A 68 37.97 28.70 -5.16
C ARG A 68 37.53 27.83 -6.34
N GLU A 69 38.23 27.90 -7.48
CA GLU A 69 37.93 27.07 -8.66
C GLU A 69 38.16 25.58 -8.40
N LYS A 70 39.18 25.25 -7.59
CA LYS A 70 39.46 23.86 -7.16
C LYS A 70 38.36 23.31 -6.26
N ILE A 71 37.81 24.13 -5.36
CA ILE A 71 36.69 23.76 -4.47
C ILE A 71 35.41 23.51 -5.28
N LEU A 72 35.10 24.38 -6.24
CA LEU A 72 33.96 24.20 -7.15
C LEU A 72 34.05 22.88 -7.91
N LYS A 73 35.21 22.55 -8.52
CA LYS A 73 35.40 21.28 -9.23
C LYS A 73 35.28 20.06 -8.30
N LYS A 74 35.71 20.17 -7.04
CA LYS A 74 35.53 19.13 -6.00
C LYS A 74 34.04 18.94 -5.65
N ASN A 75 33.30 20.03 -5.47
CA ASN A 75 31.86 19.99 -5.17
C ASN A 75 31.04 19.45 -6.35
N PHE A 76 31.39 19.80 -7.59
CA PHE A 76 30.76 19.22 -8.80
C PHE A 76 31.03 17.71 -8.94
N LYS A 77 32.24 17.25 -8.63
CA LYS A 77 32.54 15.80 -8.56
C LYS A 77 31.73 15.10 -7.47
N TYR A 78 31.49 15.76 -6.33
CA TYR A 78 30.66 15.24 -5.26
C TYR A 78 29.19 15.14 -5.71
N LEU A 79 28.67 16.15 -6.40
CA LEU A 79 27.30 16.17 -6.97
C LEU A 79 27.07 15.10 -8.05
N LEU A 80 28.07 14.81 -8.88
CA LEU A 80 27.99 13.71 -9.86
C LEU A 80 28.05 12.34 -9.18
N ARG A 81 28.84 12.20 -8.10
CA ARG A 81 28.85 10.98 -7.28
C ARG A 81 27.54 10.79 -6.51
N SER A 82 26.96 11.87 -5.99
CA SER A 82 25.66 11.81 -5.34
C SER A 82 24.55 11.51 -6.35
N LYS A 83 24.63 12.04 -7.59
CA LYS A 83 23.73 11.66 -8.68
C LYS A 83 23.91 10.23 -9.15
N SER A 84 25.12 9.69 -9.26
CA SER A 84 25.29 8.26 -9.54
C SER A 84 24.79 7.39 -8.39
N TYR A 85 24.83 7.89 -7.16
CA TYR A 85 24.18 7.25 -6.02
C TYR A 85 22.66 7.40 -6.10
N GLU A 86 22.10 8.55 -6.46
CA GLU A 86 20.66 8.79 -6.63
C GLU A 86 20.08 8.04 -7.83
N GLU A 87 20.77 7.98 -8.97
CA GLU A 87 20.37 7.20 -10.16
C GLU A 87 20.49 5.69 -9.91
N ASN A 88 21.36 5.25 -9.00
CA ASN A 88 21.37 3.87 -8.51
C ASN A 88 20.36 3.64 -7.38
N PHE A 89 19.93 4.67 -6.65
CA PHE A 89 18.90 4.58 -5.60
C PHE A 89 17.49 4.59 -6.19
N TYR A 90 17.29 5.34 -7.26
CA TYR A 90 16.25 5.09 -8.25
C TYR A 90 16.65 3.87 -9.08
N VAL A 91 16.72 2.71 -8.43
CA VAL A 91 16.34 1.47 -9.09
C VAL A 91 15.08 1.85 -9.86
N LYS A 92 15.13 1.77 -11.19
CA LYS A 92 13.95 1.83 -12.05
C LYS A 92 12.96 0.84 -11.44
N MET A 93 12.07 1.29 -10.54
CA MET A 93 10.95 0.51 -10.09
C MET A 93 10.09 0.39 -11.33
N SER A 94 10.35 -0.67 -12.08
CA SER A 94 9.61 -1.10 -13.24
C SER A 94 8.17 -1.33 -12.79
N ASN A 95 7.33 -0.31 -12.96
CA ASN A 95 5.97 -0.19 -12.41
C ASN A 95 5.88 -0.33 -10.87
N PRO A 96 5.06 0.48 -10.19
CA PRO A 96 4.80 0.28 -8.77
C PRO A 96 4.19 -1.12 -8.55
N THR A 97 4.76 -1.91 -7.63
CA THR A 97 4.19 -3.20 -7.22
C THR A 97 2.89 -2.96 -6.46
N VAL A 98 1.76 -3.23 -7.10
CA VAL A 98 0.44 -3.20 -6.46
C VAL A 98 0.11 -4.62 -6.01
N ASN A 99 -0.07 -4.81 -4.70
CA ASN A 99 -0.37 -6.11 -4.12
C ASN A 99 -1.86 -6.47 -4.27
N TYR A 100 -2.19 -7.76 -4.19
CA TYR A 100 -3.50 -8.32 -4.54
C TYR A 100 -4.73 -7.60 -3.97
N PHE A 101 -4.70 -7.09 -2.73
CA PHE A 101 -5.81 -6.38 -2.09
C PHE A 101 -5.74 -4.84 -2.21
N ALA A 102 -4.73 -4.31 -2.89
CA ALA A 102 -4.44 -2.89 -3.00
C ALA A 102 -4.89 -2.25 -4.34
N HIS A 103 -5.68 -2.95 -5.15
CA HIS A 103 -6.14 -2.48 -6.47
C HIS A 103 -7.44 -1.68 -6.41
N SER A 104 -7.54 -0.71 -5.49
CA SER A 104 -8.73 0.14 -5.36
C SER A 104 -8.98 0.90 -6.67
N PHE A 105 -10.19 0.74 -7.22
CA PHE A 105 -10.66 1.45 -8.41
C PHE A 105 -11.73 2.50 -8.09
N ILE A 106 -12.14 2.58 -6.82
CA ILE A 106 -13.08 3.57 -6.31
C ILE A 106 -12.35 4.72 -5.63
N ASP A 107 -12.85 5.94 -5.80
CA ASP A 107 -12.54 7.07 -4.93
C ASP A 107 -13.32 6.90 -3.63
N ARG A 108 -12.65 6.94 -2.48
CA ARG A 108 -13.30 6.72 -1.18
C ARG A 108 -14.23 7.86 -0.76
N CYS A 109 -14.13 9.03 -1.39
CA CYS A 109 -14.97 10.22 -1.18
C CYS A 109 -15.37 10.43 0.29
N SER A 110 -14.37 10.49 1.18
CA SER A 110 -14.61 10.48 2.63
C SER A 110 -15.42 11.68 3.13
N ASP A 111 -15.42 12.78 2.39
CA ASP A 111 -16.24 13.97 2.61
C ASP A 111 -17.74 13.68 2.52
N LYS A 112 -18.16 12.77 1.64
CA LYS A 112 -19.56 12.39 1.42
C LYS A 112 -20.17 11.58 2.56
N ARG A 113 -19.34 10.94 3.38
CA ARG A 113 -19.80 10.05 4.46
C ARG A 113 -20.68 10.74 5.50
N LYS A 114 -20.49 12.04 5.71
CA LYS A 114 -21.25 12.85 6.67
C LYS A 114 -22.54 13.43 6.08
N ASP A 115 -22.65 13.46 4.76
CA ASP A 115 -23.80 14.01 4.04
C ASP A 115 -24.92 12.98 4.00
N SER A 116 -25.75 12.98 5.04
CA SER A 116 -26.84 12.01 5.19
C SER A 116 -27.89 12.15 4.10
N GLU A 117 -28.11 13.36 3.58
CA GLU A 117 -29.06 13.59 2.50
C GLU A 117 -28.54 12.97 1.20
N TRP A 118 -27.28 13.24 0.84
CA TRP A 118 -26.66 12.63 -0.33
C TRP A 118 -26.59 11.11 -0.21
N ILE A 119 -26.23 10.55 0.95
CA ILE A 119 -26.21 9.10 1.16
C ILE A 119 -27.61 8.48 0.94
N ASN A 120 -28.65 9.09 1.51
CA ASN A 120 -30.03 8.61 1.34
C ASN A 120 -30.51 8.69 -0.11
N GLN A 121 -30.05 9.69 -0.87
CA GLN A 121 -30.31 9.78 -2.31
C GLN A 121 -29.57 8.69 -3.08
N GLN A 122 -28.28 8.46 -2.79
CA GLN A 122 -27.48 7.44 -3.49
C GLN A 122 -27.97 6.03 -3.22
N ILE A 123 -28.41 5.72 -2.00
CA ILE A 123 -28.97 4.39 -1.69
C ILE A 123 -30.14 4.03 -2.63
N LYS A 124 -30.94 5.02 -3.04
CA LYS A 124 -32.11 4.82 -3.92
C LYS A 124 -31.79 4.97 -5.40
N ASN A 125 -30.55 5.33 -5.75
CA ASN A 125 -30.14 5.54 -7.14
C ASN A 125 -29.99 4.19 -7.86
N GLU A 126 -30.51 4.10 -9.08
CA GLU A 126 -30.48 2.87 -9.90
C GLU A 126 -29.05 2.44 -10.29
N ASN A 127 -28.10 3.38 -10.34
CA ASN A 127 -26.70 3.11 -10.66
C ASN A 127 -25.86 2.67 -9.45
N THR A 128 -26.45 2.65 -8.25
CA THR A 128 -25.75 2.24 -7.03
C THR A 128 -25.55 0.74 -6.99
N VAL A 129 -24.34 0.33 -6.60
CA VAL A 129 -23.92 -1.06 -6.49
C VAL A 129 -23.86 -1.45 -5.02
N PHE A 130 -24.54 -2.54 -4.69
CA PHE A 130 -24.52 -3.15 -3.38
C PHE A 130 -23.81 -4.49 -3.41
N VAL A 131 -22.96 -4.73 -2.41
CA VAL A 131 -22.40 -6.06 -2.13
C VAL A 131 -22.92 -6.53 -0.77
N LEU A 132 -23.24 -7.81 -0.68
CA LEU A 132 -23.81 -8.38 0.54
C LEU A 132 -22.75 -9.12 1.34
N PHE A 133 -22.79 -8.93 2.66
CA PHE A 133 -22.00 -9.67 3.62
C PHE A 133 -22.92 -10.27 4.69
N HIS A 134 -22.49 -11.38 5.27
CA HIS A 134 -23.13 -11.98 6.43
C HIS A 134 -22.07 -12.44 7.41
N VAL A 135 -21.98 -11.76 8.56
CA VAL A 135 -20.99 -12.05 9.62
C VAL A 135 -19.60 -12.21 9.00
N ASP A 136 -19.13 -11.17 8.28
CA ASP A 136 -17.83 -11.08 7.58
C ASP A 136 -17.64 -11.89 6.27
N LYS A 137 -18.62 -12.71 5.88
CA LYS A 137 -18.57 -13.52 4.66
C LYS A 137 -19.20 -12.78 3.47
N PRO A 138 -18.47 -12.54 2.37
CA PRO A 138 -19.05 -11.96 1.17
C PRO A 138 -20.02 -12.93 0.49
N PHE A 139 -21.06 -12.40 -0.14
CA PHE A 139 -21.90 -13.13 -1.08
C PHE A 139 -21.19 -13.22 -2.44
N VAL A 140 -20.96 -14.44 -2.92
CA VAL A 140 -20.14 -14.72 -4.09
C VAL A 140 -20.83 -15.69 -5.04
N SER A 141 -20.54 -15.54 -6.32
CA SER A 141 -20.80 -16.56 -7.33
C SER A 141 -19.57 -17.45 -7.47
N VAL A 142 -19.78 -18.71 -7.83
CA VAL A 142 -18.70 -19.70 -8.00
C VAL A 142 -18.60 -20.04 -9.48
N ASN A 143 -17.38 -19.99 -10.01
CA ASN A 143 -17.08 -20.61 -11.29
C ASN A 143 -16.46 -21.99 -11.04
N ASP A 144 -17.31 -23.02 -11.06
CA ASP A 144 -16.95 -24.40 -10.71
C ASP A 144 -15.80 -24.95 -11.57
N SER A 145 -15.68 -24.51 -12.82
CA SER A 145 -14.61 -24.97 -13.71
C SER A 145 -13.20 -24.55 -13.27
N LYS A 146 -13.08 -23.47 -12.47
CA LYS A 146 -11.79 -22.89 -12.05
C LYS A 146 -11.62 -22.81 -10.53
N ASN A 147 -12.62 -23.22 -9.75
CA ASN A 147 -12.66 -22.98 -8.29
C ASN A 147 -12.37 -21.52 -7.94
N MET A 148 -12.88 -20.59 -8.74
CA MET A 148 -12.71 -19.15 -8.54
C MET A 148 -14.03 -18.50 -8.14
N TYR A 149 -13.91 -17.40 -7.39
CA TYR A 149 -15.05 -16.64 -6.89
C TYR A 149 -15.10 -15.25 -7.52
N SER A 150 -16.32 -14.71 -7.67
CA SER A 150 -16.60 -13.31 -7.99
C SER A 150 -17.60 -12.75 -6.99
N ILE A 151 -17.49 -11.48 -6.64
CA ILE A 151 -18.50 -10.84 -5.78
C ILE A 151 -19.80 -10.62 -6.55
N CYS A 152 -20.93 -10.97 -5.94
CA CYS A 152 -22.22 -10.62 -6.50
C CYS A 152 -22.52 -9.13 -6.24
N LYS A 153 -23.05 -8.46 -7.25
CA LYS A 153 -23.36 -7.04 -7.26
C LYS A 153 -24.86 -6.90 -7.46
N PHE A 154 -25.50 -6.14 -6.59
CA PHE A 154 -26.95 -5.96 -6.59
C PHE A 154 -27.30 -4.48 -6.77
N ASN A 155 -28.52 -4.23 -7.26
CA ASN A 155 -29.12 -2.90 -7.32
C ASN A 155 -30.14 -2.71 -6.18
N TYR A 156 -30.66 -1.49 -6.04
CA TYR A 156 -31.61 -1.13 -4.98
C TYR A 156 -32.85 -2.05 -4.89
N SER A 157 -33.47 -2.43 -6.02
CA SER A 157 -34.71 -3.22 -5.99
C SER A 157 -34.47 -4.63 -5.45
N GLN A 158 -33.30 -5.20 -5.70
CA GLN A 158 -32.92 -6.53 -5.20
C GLN A 158 -32.61 -6.55 -3.70
N ILE A 159 -32.10 -5.45 -3.14
CA ILE A 159 -31.66 -5.41 -1.72
C ILE A 159 -32.63 -4.66 -0.79
N LYS A 160 -33.75 -4.18 -1.32
CA LYS A 160 -34.70 -3.32 -0.61
C LYS A 160 -35.12 -3.90 0.75
N GLN A 161 -35.37 -5.21 0.83
CA GLN A 161 -35.77 -5.89 2.06
C GLN A 161 -34.76 -5.74 3.21
N PHE A 162 -33.46 -5.65 2.92
CA PHE A 162 -32.42 -5.47 3.92
C PHE A 162 -32.41 -4.03 4.46
N LEU A 163 -32.63 -3.05 3.57
CA LEU A 163 -32.73 -1.64 3.95
C LEU A 163 -33.99 -1.36 4.78
N ASP A 164 -35.13 -1.93 4.37
CA ASP A 164 -36.41 -1.82 5.10
C ASP A 164 -36.28 -2.42 6.51
N SER A 165 -35.46 -3.47 6.65
CA SER A 165 -35.15 -4.11 7.93
C SER A 165 -34.01 -3.45 8.72
N LYS A 166 -33.54 -2.29 8.27
CA LYS A 166 -32.48 -1.49 8.92
C LYS A 166 -31.16 -2.25 9.10
N CYS A 167 -30.81 -3.12 8.15
CA CYS A 167 -29.49 -3.73 8.12
C CYS A 167 -28.40 -2.64 8.08
N PRO A 168 -27.30 -2.78 8.84
CA PRO A 168 -26.17 -1.87 8.75
C PRO A 168 -25.61 -1.85 7.33
N TYR A 169 -25.19 -0.66 6.87
CA TYR A 169 -24.51 -0.49 5.61
C TYR A 169 -23.26 0.38 5.77
N VAL A 170 -22.32 0.25 4.84
CA VAL A 170 -21.11 1.07 4.77
C VAL A 170 -20.96 1.61 3.35
N PHE A 171 -20.76 2.93 3.22
CA PHE A 171 -20.37 3.55 1.97
C PHE A 171 -18.89 3.28 1.68
N LEU A 172 -18.61 2.62 0.57
CA LEU A 172 -17.26 2.23 0.17
C LEU A 172 -16.56 3.32 -0.64
N GLY A 173 -17.27 3.96 -1.57
CA GLY A 173 -16.74 4.99 -2.45
C GLY A 173 -17.51 5.13 -3.77
N LEU A 174 -16.94 5.90 -4.70
CA LEU A 174 -17.47 6.15 -6.04
C LEU A 174 -16.57 5.53 -7.11
N GLU A 175 -17.18 4.82 -8.05
CA GLU A 175 -16.56 4.40 -9.31
C GLU A 175 -16.93 5.40 -10.40
N TYR A 176 -15.95 6.10 -10.96
CA TYR A 176 -16.15 7.04 -12.07
C TYR A 176 -15.99 6.34 -13.42
N THR A 177 -16.85 6.69 -14.38
CA THR A 177 -16.69 6.21 -15.76
C THR A 177 -15.54 6.93 -16.46
N LYS A 178 -14.70 6.17 -17.18
CA LYS A 178 -13.68 6.74 -18.06
C LYS A 178 -14.32 7.20 -19.37
N ASN A 179 -13.91 8.36 -19.87
CA ASN A 179 -14.16 8.73 -21.27
C ASN A 179 -13.38 7.75 -22.17
N SER A 180 -14.04 7.04 -23.09
CA SER A 180 -13.45 5.98 -23.94
C SER A 180 -12.43 6.56 -24.94
N SER A 181 -11.32 5.90 -25.31
CA SER A 181 -11.28 4.78 -26.27
C SER A 181 -10.08 3.81 -26.19
N ASP A 182 -9.17 3.89 -25.21
CA ASP A 182 -8.04 2.94 -25.09
C ASP A 182 -8.14 2.08 -23.80
N ILE A 183 -8.69 0.87 -23.94
CA ILE A 183 -9.06 -0.01 -22.82
C ILE A 183 -7.95 -1.02 -22.45
N THR A 184 -6.80 -1.03 -23.12
CA THR A 184 -5.75 -2.01 -22.83
C THR A 184 -4.60 -1.38 -22.02
N ASN A 185 -4.52 -1.77 -20.74
CA ASN A 185 -3.36 -1.57 -19.84
C ASN A 185 -3.13 -0.15 -19.29
N LEU A 186 -4.04 0.35 -18.44
CA LEU A 186 -3.74 1.53 -17.62
C LEU A 186 -3.77 1.21 -16.13
N SER A 187 -2.63 1.53 -15.51
CA SER A 187 -2.32 1.52 -14.08
C SER A 187 -3.46 2.12 -13.21
N PRO A 188 -3.67 1.62 -11.98
CA PRO A 188 -4.59 2.22 -11.00
C PRO A 188 -4.25 3.68 -10.66
N TYR A 189 -3.12 4.20 -11.14
CA TYR A 189 -2.69 5.60 -11.03
C TYR A 189 -2.91 6.42 -12.32
N SER A 190 -3.96 6.11 -13.10
CA SER A 190 -4.32 6.94 -14.27
C SER A 190 -4.68 8.36 -13.82
N ASN A 191 -4.30 9.38 -14.61
CA ASN A 191 -4.53 10.78 -14.28
C ASN A 191 -6.03 11.02 -13.96
N PRO A 192 -6.39 11.45 -12.73
CA PRO A 192 -7.78 11.67 -12.33
C PRO A 192 -8.55 12.65 -13.25
N GLU A 193 -7.85 13.47 -14.01
CA GLU A 193 -8.42 14.40 -14.99
C GLU A 193 -9.08 13.71 -16.19
N SER A 194 -8.80 12.43 -16.46
CA SER A 194 -9.41 11.69 -17.58
C SER A 194 -10.80 11.10 -17.29
N TYR A 195 -11.29 11.22 -16.05
CA TYR A 195 -12.58 10.67 -15.65
C TYR A 195 -13.67 11.72 -15.74
N ASP A 196 -14.82 11.33 -16.30
CA ASP A 196 -16.01 12.15 -16.18
C ASP A 196 -16.56 12.01 -14.76
N LYS A 197 -16.35 13.06 -13.95
CA LYS A 197 -16.83 13.09 -12.55
C LYS A 197 -18.35 13.29 -12.44
N THR A 198 -19.05 13.51 -13.56
CA THR A 198 -20.51 13.68 -13.56
C THR A 198 -21.26 12.34 -13.62
N VAL A 199 -20.62 11.27 -14.11
CA VAL A 199 -21.19 9.93 -14.19
C VAL A 199 -20.41 8.97 -13.31
N TYR A 200 -21.09 8.44 -12.28
CA TYR A 200 -20.47 7.56 -11.30
C TYR A 200 -21.46 6.51 -10.77
N LYS A 201 -20.90 5.45 -10.18
CA LYS A 201 -21.64 4.46 -9.39
C LYS A 201 -21.21 4.57 -7.93
N ALA A 202 -22.16 4.72 -7.02
CA ALA A 202 -21.88 4.63 -5.59
C ALA A 202 -21.81 3.15 -5.19
N TRP A 203 -20.83 2.80 -4.36
CA TRP A 203 -20.64 1.43 -3.86
C TRP A 203 -20.94 1.37 -2.37
N PHE A 204 -21.77 0.42 -1.97
CA PHE A 204 -22.12 0.13 -0.58
C PHE A 204 -21.94 -1.36 -0.27
N VAL A 205 -21.57 -1.66 0.97
CA VAL A 205 -21.74 -3.00 1.54
C VAL A 205 -22.92 -3.00 2.51
N ILE A 206 -23.71 -4.07 2.51
CA ILE A 206 -24.79 -4.33 3.48
C ILE A 206 -24.41 -5.54 4.33
N GLU A 207 -24.51 -5.40 5.64
CA GLU A 207 -24.37 -6.51 6.59
C GLU A 207 -25.73 -7.09 6.93
N THR A 208 -25.96 -8.33 6.52
CA THR A 208 -27.29 -8.95 6.49
C THR A 208 -27.68 -9.70 7.76
N SER A 209 -26.75 -9.90 8.72
CA SER A 209 -27.03 -10.64 9.97
C SER A 209 -28.14 -10.04 10.84
N ALA A 210 -28.44 -8.75 10.67
CA ALA A 210 -29.57 -8.11 11.35
C ALA A 210 -30.95 -8.54 10.78
N TYR A 211 -30.99 -9.00 9.52
CA TYR A 211 -32.23 -9.44 8.85
C TYR A 211 -32.55 -10.91 9.11
N ASP A 212 -31.56 -11.77 8.95
CA ASP A 212 -31.74 -13.21 9.03
C ASP A 212 -30.52 -13.85 9.67
N GLN A 213 -30.63 -14.18 10.95
CA GLN A 213 -29.53 -14.76 11.73
C GLN A 213 -29.13 -16.16 11.25
N ASN A 214 -30.07 -16.91 10.64
CA ASN A 214 -29.86 -18.30 10.26
C ASN A 214 -29.65 -18.49 8.75
N LEU A 215 -29.62 -17.40 7.98
CA LEU A 215 -29.43 -17.40 6.52
C LEU A 215 -30.49 -18.15 5.69
N GLU A 216 -31.49 -18.79 6.29
CA GLU A 216 -32.47 -19.60 5.55
C GLU A 216 -33.27 -18.78 4.52
N ASN A 217 -33.74 -17.59 4.92
CA ASN A 217 -34.54 -16.73 4.05
C ASN A 217 -33.67 -16.14 2.94
N ILE A 218 -32.47 -15.66 3.29
CA ILE A 218 -31.56 -15.06 2.30
C ILE A 218 -31.06 -16.11 1.32
N SER A 219 -30.67 -17.28 1.80
CA SER A 219 -30.13 -18.33 0.95
C SER A 219 -31.17 -18.75 -0.09
N ASN A 220 -32.43 -18.91 0.29
CA ASN A 220 -33.50 -19.26 -0.66
C ASN A 220 -33.80 -18.14 -1.67
N SER A 221 -33.87 -16.88 -1.23
CA SER A 221 -34.19 -15.76 -2.13
C SER A 221 -33.08 -15.40 -3.10
N PHE A 222 -31.82 -15.74 -2.79
CA PHE A 222 -30.66 -15.35 -3.61
C PHE A 222 -29.89 -16.53 -4.21
N ILE A 223 -30.36 -17.76 -4.06
CA ILE A 223 -29.65 -18.98 -4.49
C ILE A 223 -29.27 -18.96 -5.98
N GLU A 224 -30.07 -18.30 -6.82
CA GLU A 224 -29.81 -18.18 -8.26
C GLU A 224 -28.58 -17.30 -8.57
N TYR A 225 -28.21 -16.38 -7.66
CA TYR A 225 -27.07 -15.47 -7.84
C TYR A 225 -25.77 -16.04 -7.30
N GLY A 226 -25.83 -16.92 -6.30
CA GLY A 226 -24.66 -17.44 -5.61
C GLY A 226 -24.94 -17.84 -4.18
N LYS A 227 -23.92 -17.72 -3.33
CA LYS A 227 -24.02 -18.04 -1.89
C LYS A 227 -23.05 -17.21 -1.07
N PHE A 228 -23.28 -17.14 0.23
CA PHE A 228 -22.25 -16.62 1.15
C PHE A 228 -21.03 -17.53 1.13
N PHE A 229 -19.85 -16.91 1.17
CA PHE A 229 -18.60 -17.64 1.11
C PHE A 229 -18.44 -18.61 2.29
N GLU A 230 -18.14 -19.87 1.97
CA GLU A 230 -17.94 -20.94 2.94
C GLU A 230 -16.50 -21.46 2.86
N GLY A 231 -15.82 -21.52 4.01
CA GLY A 231 -14.49 -22.12 4.13
C GLY A 231 -13.48 -21.22 4.85
N ASN A 232 -12.21 -21.63 4.78
CA ASN A 232 -11.11 -20.86 5.35
C ASN A 232 -11.01 -19.50 4.63
N PHE A 233 -10.97 -18.41 5.38
CA PHE A 233 -10.91 -17.05 4.83
C PHE A 233 -9.72 -16.80 3.88
N LEU A 234 -8.60 -17.52 4.02
CA LEU A 234 -7.49 -17.44 3.07
C LEU A 234 -7.91 -17.86 1.64
N ARG A 235 -8.98 -18.66 1.49
CA ARG A 235 -9.57 -18.96 0.18
C ARG A 235 -10.27 -17.76 -0.46
N LEU A 236 -10.52 -16.65 0.25
CA LEU A 236 -10.90 -15.38 -0.40
C LEU A 236 -9.80 -14.85 -1.32
N MET A 237 -8.55 -15.29 -1.15
CA MET A 237 -7.50 -15.09 -2.14
C MET A 237 -7.73 -15.86 -3.45
N ALA A 238 -8.85 -16.58 -3.62
CA ALA A 238 -9.26 -17.17 -4.90
C ALA A 238 -10.24 -16.28 -5.69
N ILE A 239 -10.54 -15.07 -5.20
CA ILE A 239 -11.33 -14.08 -5.97
C ILE A 239 -10.57 -13.71 -7.24
N GLN A 240 -11.23 -13.78 -8.39
CA GLN A 240 -10.54 -13.67 -9.68
C GLN A 240 -10.04 -12.26 -9.98
N ASP A 241 -10.90 -11.26 -9.77
CA ASP A 241 -10.62 -9.87 -10.10
C ASP A 241 -9.94 -9.14 -8.93
N LEU A 242 -8.81 -8.50 -9.21
CA LEU A 242 -8.06 -7.67 -8.27
C LEU A 242 -8.85 -6.45 -7.79
N LYS A 243 -9.76 -5.94 -8.62
CA LYS A 243 -10.66 -4.86 -8.22
C LYS A 243 -11.64 -5.34 -7.16
N GLU A 244 -12.24 -6.51 -7.36
CA GLU A 244 -13.18 -7.12 -6.43
C GLU A 244 -12.52 -7.51 -5.10
N SER A 245 -11.27 -8.02 -5.14
CA SER A 245 -10.52 -8.31 -3.92
C SER A 245 -10.29 -7.04 -3.08
N SER A 246 -10.03 -5.89 -3.71
CA SER A 246 -9.86 -4.62 -2.99
C SER A 246 -11.15 -4.15 -2.28
N ILE A 247 -12.31 -4.39 -2.90
CA ILE A 247 -13.63 -4.14 -2.30
C ILE A 247 -13.87 -5.03 -1.09
N ILE A 248 -13.56 -6.33 -1.22
CA ILE A 248 -13.65 -7.28 -0.09
C ILE A 248 -12.74 -6.83 1.04
N ALA A 249 -11.50 -6.43 0.73
CA ALA A 249 -10.55 -6.03 1.76
C ALA A 249 -11.04 -4.82 2.57
N GLN A 250 -11.60 -3.82 1.91
CA GLN A 250 -12.20 -2.66 2.59
C GLN A 250 -13.46 -3.06 3.36
N ALA A 251 -14.42 -3.71 2.70
CA ALA A 251 -15.71 -4.05 3.28
C ALA A 251 -15.56 -4.95 4.51
N ARG A 252 -14.81 -6.06 4.37
CA ARG A 252 -14.60 -7.01 5.46
C ARG A 252 -13.91 -6.36 6.65
N SER A 253 -12.86 -5.56 6.42
CA SER A 253 -12.14 -4.91 7.52
C SER A 253 -13.06 -3.97 8.32
N VAL A 254 -13.89 -3.18 7.64
CA VAL A 254 -14.83 -2.27 8.31
C VAL A 254 -15.94 -3.05 9.02
N LEU A 255 -16.52 -4.08 8.39
CA LEU A 255 -17.57 -4.89 9.00
C LEU A 255 -17.08 -5.68 10.22
N CYS A 256 -15.90 -6.30 10.15
CA CYS A 256 -15.27 -6.95 11.30
C CYS A 256 -15.03 -5.96 12.45
N TRP A 257 -14.65 -4.72 12.14
CA TRP A 257 -14.52 -3.68 13.13
C TRP A 257 -15.87 -3.31 13.76
N ILE A 258 -16.92 -3.11 12.96
CA ILE A 258 -18.28 -2.82 13.46
C ILE A 258 -18.76 -3.94 14.40
N ASP A 259 -18.60 -5.20 13.99
CA ASP A 259 -19.07 -6.36 14.75
C ASP A 259 -18.39 -6.49 16.13
N ARG A 260 -17.10 -6.16 16.22
CA ARG A 260 -16.31 -6.25 17.47
C ARG A 260 -16.44 -5.03 18.37
N ASN A 261 -16.93 -3.89 17.86
CA ASN A 261 -16.97 -2.61 18.58
C ASN A 261 -18.41 -2.15 18.86
N LYS A 262 -19.30 -3.10 19.20
CA LYS A 262 -20.73 -2.84 19.45
C LYS A 262 -21.03 -1.94 20.65
N PHE A 263 -20.09 -1.78 21.58
CA PHE A 263 -20.26 -1.03 22.82
C PHE A 263 -19.17 0.03 22.99
N CYS A 264 -19.50 1.13 23.68
CA CYS A 264 -18.58 2.19 24.01
C CYS A 264 -17.54 1.69 25.02
N ALA A 265 -16.25 1.79 24.68
CA ALA A 265 -15.16 1.38 25.56
C ALA A 265 -15.10 2.15 26.90
N SER A 266 -15.71 3.34 26.97
CA SER A 266 -15.68 4.17 28.18
C SER A 266 -16.82 3.91 29.17
N CYS A 267 -18.01 3.48 28.69
CA CYS A 267 -19.20 3.36 29.55
C CYS A 267 -20.05 2.10 29.30
N GLY A 268 -19.69 1.25 28.34
CA GLY A 268 -20.40 0.00 28.05
C GLY A 268 -21.76 0.16 27.35
N THR A 269 -22.22 1.38 27.05
CA THR A 269 -23.47 1.60 26.29
C THR A 269 -23.29 1.22 24.82
N PRO A 270 -24.30 0.65 24.13
CA PRO A 270 -24.23 0.37 22.70
C PRO A 270 -23.78 1.59 21.88
N SER A 271 -22.84 1.36 20.96
CA SER A 271 -22.35 2.35 20.01
C SER A 271 -23.32 2.48 18.83
N GLN A 272 -23.49 3.70 18.32
CA GLN A 272 -24.24 3.96 17.10
C GLN A 272 -23.28 4.11 15.92
N LEU A 273 -23.66 3.49 14.80
CA LEU A 273 -22.99 3.67 13.51
C LEU A 273 -23.37 5.02 12.91
N ASP A 274 -22.36 5.84 12.63
CA ASP A 274 -22.47 7.17 12.02
C ASP A 274 -21.58 7.22 10.74
N ASP A 275 -21.61 8.36 10.05
CA ASP A 275 -20.80 8.68 8.87
C ASP A 275 -20.80 7.54 7.83
N ALA A 276 -22.01 7.06 7.48
CA ALA A 276 -22.25 5.97 6.53
C ALA A 276 -21.36 4.73 6.76
N GLY A 277 -21.21 4.32 8.02
CA GLY A 277 -20.50 3.10 8.39
C GLY A 277 -19.02 3.30 8.73
N SER A 278 -18.51 4.53 8.68
CA SER A 278 -17.08 4.82 8.88
C SER A 278 -16.73 5.34 10.28
N LYS A 279 -17.72 5.39 11.18
CA LYS A 279 -17.56 5.94 12.53
C LYS A 279 -18.54 5.29 13.50
N LEU A 280 -18.06 5.02 14.71
CA LEU A 280 -18.90 4.62 15.84
C LEU A 280 -18.87 5.72 16.89
N THR A 281 -20.03 6.06 17.44
CA THR A 281 -20.17 7.05 18.52
C THR A 281 -21.05 6.55 19.65
N CYS A 282 -20.77 6.99 20.87
CA CYS A 282 -21.66 6.76 22.00
C CYS A 282 -22.68 7.91 22.08
N LYS A 283 -23.97 7.60 22.10
CA LYS A 283 -25.03 8.62 22.29
C LYS A 283 -25.43 8.84 23.76
N ASN A 284 -24.80 8.13 24.71
CA ASN A 284 -25.09 8.32 26.13
C ASN A 284 -24.58 9.69 26.59
N GLN A 285 -25.49 10.57 27.03
CA GLN A 285 -25.15 11.93 27.48
C GLN A 285 -24.33 11.91 28.77
N ASP A 286 -24.49 10.89 29.61
CA ASP A 286 -23.75 10.71 30.86
C ASP A 286 -22.37 10.08 30.64
N CYS A 287 -22.02 9.73 29.40
CA CYS A 287 -20.69 9.24 29.09
C CYS A 287 -19.67 10.37 29.24
N LYS A 288 -18.69 10.18 30.13
CA LYS A 288 -17.62 11.16 30.38
C LYS A 288 -16.90 11.61 29.11
N SER A 289 -16.70 10.70 28.17
CA SER A 289 -16.03 10.97 26.88
C SER A 289 -16.84 11.87 25.93
N ASN A 290 -18.14 12.09 26.22
CA ASN A 290 -18.99 13.02 25.50
C ASN A 290 -18.99 14.44 26.13
N ASN A 291 -18.44 14.61 27.33
CA ASN A 291 -18.53 15.88 28.07
C ASN A 291 -17.42 16.87 27.69
N LYS A 292 -17.73 17.75 26.73
CA LYS A 292 -16.84 18.79 26.19
C LYS A 292 -16.26 19.78 27.20
N ALA A 293 -16.85 19.94 28.38
CA ALA A 293 -16.31 20.82 29.42
C ALA A 293 -15.15 20.18 30.21
N LEU A 294 -15.05 18.84 30.23
CA LEU A 294 -13.97 18.09 30.89
C LEU A 294 -12.84 17.70 29.89
N ASN A 295 -12.99 18.05 28.61
CA ASN A 295 -12.37 17.39 27.44
C ASN A 295 -10.95 17.79 27.03
N LYS A 296 -10.17 18.53 27.84
CA LYS A 296 -8.78 18.79 27.42
C LYS A 296 -7.86 17.59 27.60
N HIS A 297 -8.23 16.65 28.49
CA HIS A 297 -7.41 15.48 28.84
C HIS A 297 -8.17 14.14 28.83
N VAL A 298 -9.47 14.13 28.52
CA VAL A 298 -10.25 12.88 28.41
C VAL A 298 -10.22 12.39 26.96
N PRO A 299 -9.76 11.16 26.68
CA PRO A 299 -9.80 10.59 25.34
C PRO A 299 -11.23 10.50 24.80
N SER A 300 -11.42 10.89 23.54
CA SER A 300 -12.68 10.73 22.82
C SER A 300 -13.04 9.25 22.69
N ASN A 301 -14.32 8.92 22.81
CA ASN A 301 -14.88 7.58 22.52
C ASN A 301 -15.40 7.45 21.08
N ILE A 302 -15.04 8.41 20.22
CA ILE A 302 -15.25 8.27 18.78
C ILE A 302 -14.27 7.20 18.29
N HIS A 303 -14.80 6.13 17.71
CA HIS A 303 -13.99 5.08 17.12
C HIS A 303 -14.05 5.17 15.61
N TYR A 304 -12.89 5.04 14.98
CA TYR A 304 -12.73 4.85 13.55
C TYR A 304 -12.32 3.40 13.27
N PRO A 305 -12.52 2.90 12.04
CA PRO A 305 -12.05 1.58 11.65
C PRO A 305 -10.59 1.34 12.02
N ARG A 306 -10.33 0.23 12.69
CA ARG A 306 -9.00 -0.18 13.15
C ARG A 306 -8.20 -0.76 11.97
N VAL A 307 -6.93 -0.38 11.88
CA VAL A 307 -5.94 -1.00 10.99
C VAL A 307 -4.73 -1.33 11.83
N ASP A 308 -4.39 -2.62 11.92
CA ASP A 308 -3.25 -3.10 12.69
C ASP A 308 -2.01 -3.20 11.78
N PRO A 309 -0.99 -2.34 11.96
CA PRO A 309 0.22 -2.40 11.15
C PRO A 309 1.06 -3.64 11.51
N VAL A 310 1.52 -4.35 10.49
CA VAL A 310 2.37 -5.55 10.61
C VAL A 310 3.57 -5.36 9.70
N ALA A 311 4.78 -5.40 10.25
CA ALA A 311 5.99 -5.45 9.46
C ALA A 311 6.21 -6.89 8.96
N ILE A 312 6.50 -7.07 7.68
CA ILE A 312 6.90 -8.35 7.09
C ILE A 312 8.19 -8.15 6.32
N MET A 313 9.23 -8.90 6.66
CA MET A 313 10.59 -8.62 6.20
C MET A 313 11.26 -9.84 5.58
N LEU A 314 11.85 -9.62 4.42
CA LEU A 314 12.83 -10.54 3.85
C LEU A 314 14.22 -10.13 4.34
N ILE A 315 14.80 -10.95 5.22
CA ILE A 315 16.11 -10.68 5.80
C ILE A 315 17.18 -11.21 4.85
N ILE A 316 18.05 -10.32 4.39
CA ILE A 316 19.11 -10.59 3.42
C ILE A 316 20.43 -10.69 4.17
N ASN A 317 21.22 -11.72 3.88
CA ASN A 317 22.52 -11.88 4.54
C ASN A 317 23.52 -10.79 4.10
N LYS A 318 24.62 -10.65 4.85
CA LYS A 318 25.65 -9.62 4.61
C LYS A 318 26.24 -9.64 3.18
N THR A 319 26.36 -10.83 2.58
CA THR A 319 26.89 -10.99 1.21
C THR A 319 25.84 -10.86 0.12
N GLN A 320 24.56 -10.64 0.48
CA GLN A 320 23.43 -10.56 -0.43
C GLN A 320 23.24 -11.79 -1.35
N THR A 321 23.65 -12.96 -0.87
CA THR A 321 23.55 -14.24 -1.60
C THR A 321 22.51 -15.17 -1.01
N HIS A 322 22.05 -14.90 0.21
CA HIS A 322 21.07 -15.71 0.92
C HIS A 322 20.01 -14.84 1.57
N VAL A 323 18.84 -15.42 1.79
CA VAL A 323 17.74 -14.83 2.56
C VAL A 323 17.30 -15.76 3.67
N LEU A 324 16.85 -15.20 4.79
CA LEU A 324 16.25 -15.97 5.87
C LEU A 324 14.75 -16.12 5.62
N LEU A 325 14.26 -17.36 5.70
CA LEU A 325 12.84 -17.66 5.74
C LEU A 325 12.53 -18.53 6.96
N GLY A 326 11.38 -18.32 7.57
CA GLY A 326 10.88 -19.07 8.72
C GLY A 326 9.58 -19.81 8.42
N ARG A 327 9.22 -20.77 9.27
CA ARG A 327 7.91 -21.43 9.25
C ARG A 327 7.32 -21.56 10.64
N LYS A 328 6.01 -21.34 10.77
CA LYS A 328 5.25 -21.61 11.99
C LYS A 328 4.75 -23.06 11.98
N LYS A 329 4.53 -23.65 13.17
CA LYS A 329 4.05 -25.03 13.32
C LYS A 329 2.74 -25.31 12.59
N GLN A 330 1.87 -24.31 12.51
CA GLN A 330 0.57 -24.36 11.84
C GLN A 330 0.63 -24.31 10.30
N PHE A 331 1.77 -23.94 9.72
CA PHE A 331 1.92 -23.88 8.27
C PHE A 331 1.95 -25.28 7.66
N PRO A 332 1.45 -25.45 6.43
CA PRO A 332 1.65 -26.66 5.65
C PRO A 332 3.11 -27.11 5.72
N LYS A 333 3.33 -28.43 5.75
CA LYS A 333 4.68 -29.00 5.82
C LYS A 333 5.54 -28.40 4.69
N ASN A 334 6.77 -28.04 5.01
CA ASN A 334 7.75 -27.47 4.07
C ASN A 334 7.38 -26.10 3.46
N MET A 335 6.35 -25.42 3.95
CA MET A 335 6.07 -24.04 3.55
C MET A 335 6.84 -23.06 4.45
N PHE A 336 7.70 -22.24 3.84
CA PHE A 336 8.50 -21.20 4.47
C PHE A 336 8.05 -19.82 4.00
N SER A 337 8.18 -18.79 4.83
CA SER A 337 7.78 -17.42 4.53
C SER A 337 8.75 -16.41 5.14
N CYS A 338 8.58 -15.14 4.77
CA CYS A 338 9.21 -14.03 5.48
C CYS A 338 8.76 -14.03 6.95
N LEU A 339 9.63 -13.51 7.83
CA LEU A 339 9.27 -13.22 9.21
C LEU A 339 8.32 -12.02 9.24
N ALA A 340 7.43 -11.98 10.23
CA ALA A 340 6.46 -10.90 10.33
C ALA A 340 5.85 -10.79 11.73
N GLY A 341 5.67 -9.55 12.19
CA GLY A 341 5.00 -9.27 13.44
C GLY A 341 4.42 -7.87 13.53
N TYR A 342 3.65 -7.64 14.60
CA TYR A 342 2.92 -6.40 14.80
C TYR A 342 3.89 -5.27 15.16
N ILE A 343 3.60 -4.06 14.67
CA ILE A 343 4.31 -2.86 15.12
C ILE A 343 3.73 -2.45 16.47
N GLU A 344 4.59 -2.28 17.48
CA GLU A 344 4.17 -1.89 18.82
C GLU A 344 3.89 -0.39 18.96
N ALA A 345 3.21 -0.01 20.05
CA ALA A 345 2.90 1.37 20.32
C ALA A 345 4.17 2.20 20.58
N GLY A 346 4.39 3.22 19.76
CA GLY A 346 5.58 4.07 19.83
C GLY A 346 6.75 3.57 18.97
N GLU A 347 6.56 2.48 18.23
CA GLU A 347 7.58 1.87 17.38
C GLU A 347 7.48 2.37 15.92
N SER A 348 8.63 2.63 15.30
CA SER A 348 8.74 2.81 13.85
C SER A 348 8.70 1.48 13.09
N ILE A 349 8.49 1.52 11.76
CA ILE A 349 8.55 0.32 10.92
C ILE A 349 9.93 -0.35 11.03
N GLU A 350 10.99 0.44 11.04
CA GLU A 350 12.36 -0.03 11.08
C GLU A 350 12.72 -0.62 12.45
N GLU A 351 12.18 -0.10 13.55
CA GLU A 351 12.33 -0.70 14.88
C GLU A 351 11.61 -2.05 14.96
N ALA A 352 10.37 -2.13 14.49
CA ALA A 352 9.60 -3.38 14.46
C ALA A 352 10.31 -4.46 13.64
N VAL A 353 10.80 -4.11 12.44
CA VAL A 353 11.57 -5.04 11.60
C VAL A 353 12.79 -5.57 12.34
N ARG A 354 13.53 -4.73 13.06
CA ARG A 354 14.73 -5.15 13.79
C ARG A 354 14.39 -6.01 15.00
N ARG A 355 13.38 -5.61 15.79
CA ARG A 355 12.91 -6.33 16.97
C ARG A 355 12.41 -7.73 16.58
N GLU A 356 11.47 -7.81 15.64
CA GLU A 356 10.88 -9.08 15.19
C GLU A 356 11.92 -10.01 14.54
N SER A 357 12.89 -9.45 13.79
CA SER A 357 14.00 -10.26 13.24
C SER A 357 14.83 -10.90 14.36
N PHE A 358 15.07 -10.15 15.44
CA PHE A 358 15.85 -10.61 16.57
C PHE A 358 15.07 -11.59 17.46
N GLU A 359 13.81 -11.29 17.78
CA GLU A 359 12.95 -12.11 18.62
C GLU A 359 12.71 -13.49 18.00
N GLU A 360 12.24 -13.56 16.74
CA GLU A 360 11.90 -14.85 16.12
C GLU A 360 13.14 -15.67 15.72
N SER A 361 14.27 -15.02 15.37
CA SER A 361 15.41 -15.71 14.74
C SER A 361 16.80 -15.45 15.32
N GLY A 362 16.95 -14.51 16.25
CA GLY A 362 18.24 -14.08 16.79
C GLY A 362 19.09 -13.23 15.84
N ILE A 363 18.56 -12.85 14.67
CA ILE A 363 19.31 -12.10 13.66
C ILE A 363 19.21 -10.60 13.88
N TYR A 364 20.38 -9.98 14.07
CA TYR A 364 20.51 -8.53 14.08
C TYR A 364 20.45 -8.00 12.65
N THR A 365 19.65 -6.95 12.45
CA THR A 365 19.53 -6.25 11.17
C THR A 365 19.83 -4.76 11.35
N ASP A 366 20.41 -4.14 10.32
CA ASP A 366 20.76 -2.72 10.32
C ASP A 366 19.88 -1.95 9.34
N LYS A 367 20.25 -1.90 8.05
CA LYS A 367 19.48 -1.20 7.02
C LYS A 367 18.12 -1.89 6.81
N VAL A 368 17.05 -1.10 6.85
CA VAL A 368 15.68 -1.52 6.52
C VAL A 368 15.21 -0.68 5.33
N VAL A 369 14.64 -1.34 4.31
CA VAL A 369 14.17 -0.70 3.07
C VAL A 369 12.73 -1.11 2.82
N TYR A 370 11.80 -0.15 2.80
CA TYR A 370 10.43 -0.38 2.40
C TYR A 370 10.33 -0.81 0.92
N HIS A 371 9.51 -1.81 0.64
CA HIS A 371 9.23 -2.30 -0.71
C HIS A 371 7.81 -1.94 -1.16
N SER A 372 6.80 -2.47 -0.47
CA SER A 372 5.38 -2.26 -0.79
C SER A 372 4.51 -2.59 0.43
N SER A 373 3.21 -2.34 0.35
CA SER A 373 2.26 -2.72 1.40
C SER A 373 1.05 -3.44 0.84
N GLN A 374 0.44 -4.31 1.64
CA GLN A 374 -0.72 -5.09 1.27
C GLN A 374 -1.76 -5.04 2.39
N PRO A 375 -2.98 -4.51 2.14
CA PRO A 375 -4.10 -4.72 3.04
C PRO A 375 -4.32 -6.22 3.23
N TRP A 376 -4.46 -6.67 4.46
CA TRP A 376 -4.65 -8.08 4.77
C TRP A 376 -5.89 -8.20 5.65
N PRO A 377 -7.06 -8.41 5.04
CA PRO A 377 -8.35 -8.28 5.69
C PRO A 377 -8.66 -9.56 6.48
N PHE A 378 -7.77 -9.97 7.40
CA PHE A 378 -7.89 -11.15 8.25
C PHE A 378 -7.45 -10.87 9.70
N PRO A 379 -8.13 -9.97 10.43
CA PRO A 379 -9.33 -9.24 10.03
C PRO A 379 -9.06 -7.86 9.40
N SER A 380 -8.03 -7.14 9.85
CA SER A 380 -7.83 -5.73 9.49
C SER A 380 -6.37 -5.30 9.63
N THR A 381 -5.43 -6.08 9.13
CA THR A 381 -4.01 -5.72 9.20
C THR A 381 -3.54 -5.01 7.93
N LEU A 382 -2.50 -4.19 8.03
CA LEU A 382 -1.75 -3.66 6.90
C LEU A 382 -0.36 -4.27 6.93
N MET A 383 -0.08 -5.18 6.00
CA MET A 383 1.24 -5.78 5.85
C MET A 383 2.17 -4.78 5.18
N ILE A 384 3.27 -4.46 5.83
CA ILE A 384 4.29 -3.51 5.38
C ILE A 384 5.54 -4.31 5.03
N GLY A 385 5.76 -4.50 3.74
CA GLY A 385 6.84 -5.31 3.21
C GLY A 385 8.17 -4.57 3.18
N CYS A 386 9.18 -5.15 3.81
CA CYS A 386 10.52 -4.58 3.91
C CYS A 386 11.60 -5.59 3.51
N PHE A 387 12.73 -5.06 3.04
CA PHE A 387 14.00 -5.77 3.03
C PHE A 387 14.81 -5.34 4.26
N ALA A 388 15.40 -6.30 4.96
CA ALA A 388 16.24 -6.03 6.11
C ALA A 388 17.62 -6.65 5.88
N TYR A 389 18.70 -5.91 6.13
CA TYR A 389 20.06 -6.39 5.90
C TYR A 389 20.68 -6.87 7.21
N ALA A 390 20.98 -8.16 7.28
CA ALA A 390 21.53 -8.80 8.45
C ALA A 390 22.98 -8.39 8.70
N THR A 391 23.30 -8.15 9.96
CA THR A 391 24.66 -7.91 10.46
C THR A 391 25.24 -9.11 11.21
N SER A 392 24.38 -10.06 11.61
CA SER A 392 24.75 -11.38 12.15
C SER A 392 24.27 -12.53 11.22
N HIS A 393 24.65 -13.77 11.56
CA HIS A 393 24.31 -14.96 10.77
C HIS A 393 23.84 -16.15 11.60
N GLU A 394 24.33 -16.27 12.84
CA GLU A 394 23.96 -17.35 13.77
C GLU A 394 22.48 -17.23 14.16
N LEU A 395 21.75 -18.32 13.97
CA LEU A 395 20.33 -18.40 14.27
C LEU A 395 20.12 -18.83 15.73
N ASN A 396 19.26 -18.10 16.43
CA ASN A 396 18.72 -18.48 17.74
C ASN A 396 17.20 -18.39 17.65
N ILE A 397 16.57 -19.53 17.38
CA ILE A 397 15.16 -19.60 17.02
C ILE A 397 14.29 -19.67 18.26
N ASP A 398 13.34 -18.73 18.39
CA ASP A 398 12.28 -18.85 19.38
C ASP A 398 11.26 -19.91 18.93
N GLN A 399 11.31 -21.07 19.60
CA GLN A 399 10.49 -22.24 19.30
C GLN A 399 9.03 -22.07 19.73
N ASP A 400 8.70 -21.07 20.55
CA ASP A 400 7.32 -20.75 20.89
C ASP A 400 6.62 -20.03 19.73
N GLU A 401 7.37 -19.30 18.90
CA GLU A 401 6.84 -18.52 17.78
C GLU A 401 6.98 -19.22 16.41
N ILE A 402 8.18 -19.67 16.07
CA ILE A 402 8.49 -20.31 14.79
C ILE A 402 9.12 -21.69 15.01
N GLN A 403 8.71 -22.65 14.18
CA GLN A 403 9.20 -24.02 14.28
C GLN A 403 10.64 -24.15 13.75
N GLU A 404 10.97 -23.37 12.72
CA GLU A 404 12.23 -23.51 12.00
C GLU A 404 12.48 -22.24 11.18
N ALA A 405 13.74 -21.78 11.11
CA ALA A 405 14.20 -20.81 10.12
C ALA A 405 15.50 -21.26 9.47
N ARG A 406 15.68 -20.93 8.20
CA ARG A 406 16.83 -21.34 7.39
C ARG A 406 17.24 -20.25 6.42
N TRP A 407 18.56 -20.18 6.17
CA TRP A 407 19.12 -19.39 5.10
C TRP A 407 18.96 -20.13 3.76
N PHE A 408 18.31 -19.50 2.80
CA PHE A 408 18.12 -20.00 1.44
C PHE A 408 18.96 -19.20 0.47
N SER A 409 19.74 -19.88 -0.37
CA SER A 409 20.53 -19.24 -1.41
C SER A 409 19.65 -18.69 -2.53
N LEU A 410 20.18 -17.77 -3.35
CA LEU A 410 19.50 -17.31 -4.57
C LEU A 410 19.08 -18.48 -5.49
N GLN A 411 19.91 -19.53 -5.59
CA GLN A 411 19.60 -20.72 -6.36
C GLN A 411 18.41 -21.49 -5.77
N ASP A 412 18.35 -21.61 -4.44
CA ASP A 412 17.21 -22.23 -3.76
C ASP A 412 15.93 -21.44 -4.05
N LEU A 413 15.98 -20.10 -3.99
CA LEU A 413 14.81 -19.26 -4.30
C LEU A 413 14.31 -19.46 -5.74
N GLU A 414 15.22 -19.55 -6.72
CA GLU A 414 14.84 -19.83 -8.11
C GLU A 414 14.15 -21.19 -8.27
N LEU A 415 14.66 -22.22 -7.58
CA LEU A 415 14.05 -23.55 -7.59
C LEU A 415 12.71 -23.57 -6.86
N ILE A 416 12.60 -22.89 -5.72
CA ILE A 416 11.35 -22.75 -4.95
C ILE A 416 10.28 -22.06 -5.80
N LEU A 417 10.60 -20.95 -6.47
CA LEU A 417 9.67 -20.21 -7.32
C LEU A 417 9.17 -21.03 -8.53
N LYS A 418 9.98 -21.99 -8.99
CA LYS A 418 9.61 -22.94 -10.05
C LYS A 418 8.94 -24.21 -9.53
N ASN A 419 8.75 -24.34 -8.22
CA ASN A 419 8.30 -25.57 -7.54
C ASN A 419 9.17 -26.80 -7.84
N GLN A 420 10.49 -26.59 -7.92
CA GLN A 420 11.51 -27.58 -8.29
C GLN A 420 12.56 -27.80 -7.20
N HIS A 421 12.35 -27.27 -6.00
CA HIS A 421 13.31 -27.43 -4.90
C HIS A 421 13.37 -28.90 -4.45
N PRO A 422 14.57 -29.52 -4.31
CA PRO A 422 14.72 -30.96 -4.03
C PRO A 422 14.05 -31.41 -2.72
N GLU A 423 14.02 -30.55 -1.70
CA GLU A 423 13.32 -30.82 -0.44
C GLU A 423 11.80 -30.53 -0.49
N SER A 424 11.24 -30.26 -1.67
CA SER A 424 9.84 -29.86 -1.85
C SER A 424 9.47 -28.64 -0.99
N ILE A 425 10.39 -27.67 -0.89
CA ILE A 425 10.14 -26.40 -0.19
C ILE A 425 9.19 -25.55 -1.03
N THR A 426 8.21 -24.98 -0.34
CA THR A 426 7.22 -24.08 -0.94
C THR A 426 7.21 -22.76 -0.19
N ILE A 427 6.66 -21.74 -0.84
CA ILE A 427 6.41 -20.42 -0.25
C ILE A 427 4.93 -20.07 -0.43
N PRO A 428 4.41 -19.05 0.27
CA PRO A 428 3.07 -18.56 0.04
C PRO A 428 2.80 -18.19 -1.43
N THR A 429 1.51 -18.16 -1.79
CA THR A 429 1.08 -17.95 -3.17
C THR A 429 1.50 -16.59 -3.71
N GLU A 430 1.53 -16.45 -5.03
CA GLU A 430 1.90 -15.21 -5.74
C GLU A 430 1.07 -13.98 -5.34
N ARG A 431 -0.11 -14.19 -4.72
CA ARG A 431 -1.00 -13.11 -4.26
C ARG A 431 -0.56 -12.50 -2.93
N THR A 432 0.44 -13.06 -2.27
CA THR A 432 0.92 -12.62 -0.95
C THR A 432 2.14 -11.71 -1.07
N ILE A 433 2.26 -10.74 -0.16
CA ILE A 433 3.41 -9.84 -0.11
C ILE A 433 4.72 -10.58 0.19
N ALA A 434 4.68 -11.67 0.96
CA ALA A 434 5.84 -12.54 1.19
C ALA A 434 6.41 -13.07 -0.14
N HIS A 435 5.54 -13.61 -1.00
CA HIS A 435 5.94 -14.06 -2.33
C HIS A 435 6.49 -12.92 -3.17
N GLN A 436 5.87 -11.74 -3.11
CA GLN A 436 6.34 -10.57 -3.87
C GLN A 436 7.75 -10.13 -3.43
N LEU A 437 8.03 -10.10 -2.12
CA LEU A 437 9.37 -9.81 -1.60
C LEU A 437 10.40 -10.85 -2.08
N ILE A 438 10.09 -12.14 -1.96
CA ILE A 438 10.96 -13.25 -2.37
C ILE A 438 11.23 -13.21 -3.88
N SER A 439 10.18 -13.09 -4.71
CA SER A 439 10.28 -12.98 -6.16
C SER A 439 11.08 -11.74 -6.59
N HIS A 440 10.86 -10.60 -5.93
CA HIS A 440 11.58 -9.37 -6.23
C HIS A 440 13.08 -9.54 -5.96
N PHE A 441 13.44 -10.07 -4.79
CA PHE A 441 14.84 -10.31 -4.45
C PHE A 441 15.49 -11.37 -5.35
N SER A 442 14.80 -12.47 -5.65
CA SER A 442 15.31 -13.50 -6.58
C SER A 442 15.65 -12.92 -7.97
N LYS A 443 14.84 -11.99 -8.48
CA LYS A 443 15.05 -11.36 -9.81
C LYS A 443 16.07 -10.23 -9.81
N HIS A 444 16.25 -9.52 -8.69
CA HIS A 444 16.97 -8.24 -8.64
C HIS A 444 18.06 -8.15 -7.57
N GLY A 445 18.24 -9.18 -6.73
CA GLY A 445 19.02 -9.13 -5.49
C GLY A 445 20.48 -8.73 -5.65
N SER A 446 21.09 -8.91 -6.83
CA SER A 446 22.45 -8.42 -7.12
C SER A 446 22.53 -6.90 -7.38
N LYS A 447 21.40 -6.18 -7.38
CA LYS A 447 21.28 -4.75 -7.73
C LYS A 447 20.60 -3.90 -6.64
N LEU A 448 20.25 -4.47 -5.48
CA LEU A 448 19.52 -3.83 -4.36
C LEU A 448 20.45 -3.52 -3.18
#